data_AF-A0A922M7Y2-F1
#
_entry.id   AF-A0A922M7Y2-F1
#
_cell.length_a   1.000
_cell.length_b   1.000
_cell.length_c   1.000
_cell.angle_alpha   90.00
_cell.angle_beta   90.00
_cell.angle_gamma   90.00
#
_symmetry.space_group_name_H-M   'P 1'
#
loop_
_entity.id
_entity.type
_entity.pdbx_description
1 polymer ?
#
loop_
_entity_poly.entity_id
_entity_poly.type
_entity_poly.pdbx_seq_one_letter_code
_entity_poly.pdbx_strand_id
1 'polypeptide(L)'
;MLGGSVLWFRHGLRLHDNPSLHSALEEKGFPFFPIFIFDGETAGIRKLCFEQDCEPVWRARDDSVKNACKEIGVVCKEHVSHTLWEPDTHTVATIGDPPRPVGEVDFTGVKFGSLPESFYNEFTVFDKTPKPEDLGVFLETEDIRMIRWVGGETTALKQMQQRLTVEYETFLSFYWSVQDLFRQVHQGRLTSNSASHFITGQLIWREYFYTMSVNNPNYGQMAGNPICLDIPWKTPSGDELQRSVCAGNWMWVSSSAFEALLDSGECACPVRLGQRLDPSGEYVRRYVPELARMPVEYIYEPWKAPIDVQERASCIIGKDYPDPVVNHLVAAQRNRNAMKWLSRSVAGRLQKDKWFDIVGELRHILQKAPPHCCPSSEDEIRQFMWLNE
;
A
#
# COMPACT_ATOMS: atom_id res chain seq x y z
N MET A 1 -31.70 24.99 -19.97
CA MET A 1 -31.00 24.88 -18.68
C MET A 1 -29.62 25.48 -18.85
N LEU A 2 -29.21 26.41 -17.98
CA LEU A 2 -27.84 26.90 -17.92
C LEU A 2 -26.97 25.75 -17.39
N GLY A 3 -26.40 24.95 -18.30
CA GLY A 3 -25.55 23.81 -17.92
C GLY A 3 -24.17 24.26 -17.44
N GLY A 4 -23.51 23.42 -16.65
CA GLY A 4 -22.14 23.62 -16.16
C GLY A 4 -21.33 22.33 -16.12
N SER A 5 -20.04 22.45 -15.84
CA SER A 5 -19.09 21.34 -15.76
C SER A 5 -18.79 20.99 -14.31
N VAL A 6 -18.73 19.69 -13.99
CA VAL A 6 -18.40 19.20 -12.64
C VAL A 6 -17.09 18.43 -12.65
N LEU A 7 -16.19 18.78 -11.73
CA LEU A 7 -15.06 17.94 -11.35
C LEU A 7 -15.40 17.28 -10.02
N TRP A 8 -15.50 15.96 -10.01
CA TRP A 8 -15.72 15.20 -8.79
C TRP A 8 -14.41 14.64 -8.26
N PHE A 9 -13.94 15.23 -7.17
CA PHE A 9 -12.78 14.78 -6.42
C PHE A 9 -13.11 13.52 -5.62
N ARG A 10 -12.24 12.50 -5.76
CA ARG A 10 -12.28 11.22 -5.04
C ARG A 10 -10.90 10.95 -4.43
N HIS A 11 -9.99 10.28 -5.16
CA HIS A 11 -8.61 10.04 -4.72
C HIS A 11 -7.64 11.16 -5.17
N GLY A 12 -7.72 11.61 -6.42
CA GLY A 12 -6.90 12.68 -7.01
C GLY A 12 -7.17 14.08 -6.45
N LEU A 13 -6.96 14.25 -5.15
CA LEU A 13 -7.14 15.49 -4.38
C LEU A 13 -6.00 16.49 -4.65
N ARG A 14 -5.81 16.83 -5.93
CA ARG A 14 -4.75 17.71 -6.43
C ARG A 14 -5.20 18.52 -7.64
N LEU A 15 -4.57 19.67 -7.83
CA LEU A 15 -4.71 20.48 -9.03
C LEU A 15 -3.64 20.15 -10.07
N HIS A 16 -2.40 19.87 -9.64
CA HIS A 16 -1.33 19.44 -10.55
C HIS A 16 -1.65 18.10 -11.20
N ASP A 17 -1.25 17.95 -12.46
CA ASP A 17 -1.39 16.69 -13.21
C ASP A 17 -2.78 16.04 -13.08
N ASN A 18 -3.83 16.83 -13.32
CA ASN A 18 -5.21 16.39 -13.18
C ASN A 18 -5.95 16.53 -14.54
N PRO A 19 -5.88 15.51 -15.42
CA PRO A 19 -6.54 15.53 -16.72
C PRO A 19 -8.06 15.74 -16.62
N SER A 20 -8.71 15.21 -15.58
CA SER A 20 -10.13 15.40 -15.30
C SER A 20 -10.47 16.87 -15.03
N LEU A 21 -9.62 17.59 -14.30
CA LEU A 21 -9.73 19.03 -14.09
C LEU A 21 -9.56 19.80 -15.40
N HIS A 22 -8.52 19.48 -16.20
CA HIS A 22 -8.35 20.10 -17.51
C HIS A 22 -9.58 19.91 -18.39
N SER A 23 -10.14 18.69 -18.45
CA SER A 23 -11.32 18.45 -19.27
C SER A 23 -12.57 19.12 -18.73
N ALA A 24 -12.73 19.26 -17.42
CA ALA A 24 -13.84 20.01 -16.84
C ALA A 24 -13.77 21.51 -17.20
N LEU A 25 -12.57 22.06 -17.40
CA LEU A 25 -12.33 23.48 -17.71
C LEU A 25 -12.24 23.81 -19.21
N GLU A 26 -12.24 22.80 -20.10
CA GLU A 26 -12.22 23.00 -21.57
C GLU A 26 -13.34 23.94 -22.07
N GLU A 27 -14.55 23.80 -21.54
CA GLU A 27 -15.73 24.59 -21.94
C GLU A 27 -15.79 25.93 -21.18
N LYS A 28 -15.02 26.92 -21.65
CA LYS A 28 -15.03 28.27 -21.08
C LYS A 28 -16.41 28.95 -21.22
N GLY A 29 -16.80 29.73 -20.22
CA GLY A 29 -18.03 30.54 -20.24
C GLY A 29 -19.24 29.92 -19.53
N PHE A 30 -19.17 28.64 -19.14
CA PHE A 30 -20.18 27.97 -18.31
C PHE A 30 -19.73 27.86 -16.85
N PRO A 31 -20.66 27.71 -15.89
CA PRO A 31 -20.32 27.49 -14.49
C PRO A 31 -19.54 26.18 -14.28
N PHE A 32 -18.51 26.23 -13.44
CA PHE A 32 -17.69 25.10 -13.02
C PHE A 32 -17.94 24.78 -11.53
N PHE A 33 -18.09 23.50 -11.20
CA PHE A 33 -18.36 23.01 -9.84
C PHE A 33 -17.33 21.95 -9.42
N PRO A 34 -16.34 22.31 -8.58
CA PRO A 34 -15.51 21.34 -7.91
C PRO A 34 -16.27 20.75 -6.72
N ILE A 35 -16.49 19.44 -6.72
CA ILE A 35 -17.26 18.76 -5.66
C ILE A 35 -16.47 17.59 -5.08
N PHE A 36 -16.63 17.38 -3.78
CA PHE A 36 -16.26 16.14 -3.09
C PHE A 36 -17.50 15.66 -2.37
N ILE A 37 -17.84 14.39 -2.53
CA ILE A 37 -19.05 13.80 -1.95
C ILE A 37 -18.60 12.69 -1.01
N PHE A 38 -18.97 12.82 0.27
CA PHE A 38 -18.95 11.69 1.21
C PHE A 38 -20.16 10.83 0.86
N ASP A 39 -19.93 9.67 0.26
CA ASP A 39 -20.91 9.00 -0.58
C ASP A 39 -22.05 8.31 0.18
N GLY A 40 -23.26 8.61 -0.32
CA GLY A 40 -24.57 7.99 -0.09
C GLY A 40 -25.63 8.42 -1.13
N GLU A 41 -25.24 8.77 -2.38
CA GLU A 41 -26.05 9.15 -3.59
C GLU A 41 -26.15 10.67 -3.95
N THR A 42 -26.28 10.99 -5.27
CA THR A 42 -26.02 12.34 -5.86
C THR A 42 -26.92 12.78 -7.03
N ALA A 43 -26.98 14.11 -7.26
CA ALA A 43 -27.90 14.90 -8.11
C ALA A 43 -27.36 15.41 -9.48
N GLY A 44 -28.21 16.12 -10.25
CA GLY A 44 -28.09 16.36 -11.72
C GLY A 44 -27.13 17.45 -12.23
N ILE A 45 -26.50 17.19 -13.39
CA ILE A 45 -25.35 17.91 -13.99
C ILE A 45 -25.40 17.85 -15.55
N ARG A 46 -24.41 18.40 -16.31
CA ARG A 46 -24.30 18.28 -17.80
C ARG A 46 -23.08 17.47 -18.27
N LYS A 47 -21.94 17.64 -17.59
CA LYS A 47 -20.69 16.89 -17.82
C LYS A 47 -20.07 16.57 -16.47
N LEU A 48 -19.69 15.31 -16.29
CA LEU A 48 -19.01 14.80 -15.10
C LEU A 48 -17.63 14.30 -15.48
N CYS A 49 -16.59 14.80 -14.80
CA CYS A 49 -15.24 14.30 -14.93
C CYS A 49 -14.75 13.73 -13.58
N PHE A 50 -14.15 12.55 -13.58
CA PHE A 50 -13.47 11.97 -12.41
C PHE A 50 -12.26 11.13 -12.80
N GLU A 51 -11.32 10.99 -11.86
CA GLU A 51 -10.17 10.07 -11.98
C GLU A 51 -10.64 8.61 -11.79
N GLN A 52 -10.10 7.70 -12.60
CA GLN A 52 -10.44 6.27 -12.56
C GLN A 52 -10.00 5.64 -11.23
N ASP A 53 -10.93 4.94 -10.59
CA ASP A 53 -10.63 4.02 -9.48
C ASP A 53 -10.68 2.58 -10.01
N CYS A 54 -9.51 2.01 -10.28
CA CYS A 54 -9.42 0.73 -10.98
C CYS A 54 -9.71 -0.50 -10.10
N GLU A 55 -9.76 -0.34 -8.77
CA GLU A 55 -10.02 -1.44 -7.85
C GLU A 55 -11.48 -1.93 -7.94
N PRO A 56 -11.74 -3.25 -7.89
CA PRO A 56 -13.08 -3.80 -8.10
C PRO A 56 -14.17 -3.28 -7.16
N VAL A 57 -13.80 -2.91 -5.93
CA VAL A 57 -14.73 -2.44 -4.90
C VAL A 57 -15.47 -1.16 -5.33
N TRP A 58 -14.87 -0.35 -6.21
CA TRP A 58 -15.43 0.91 -6.69
C TRP A 58 -16.32 0.76 -7.93
N ARG A 59 -16.27 -0.38 -8.63
CA ARG A 59 -16.98 -0.59 -9.89
C ARG A 59 -18.49 -0.40 -9.76
N ALA A 60 -19.10 -0.96 -8.72
CA ALA A 60 -20.56 -0.88 -8.56
C ALA A 60 -21.04 0.58 -8.42
N ARG A 61 -20.31 1.41 -7.67
CA ARG A 61 -20.57 2.85 -7.56
C ARG A 61 -20.36 3.55 -8.90
N ASP A 62 -19.25 3.28 -9.56
CA ASP A 62 -18.88 3.98 -10.80
C ASP A 62 -19.81 3.63 -11.96
N ASP A 63 -20.19 2.35 -12.09
CA ASP A 63 -21.17 1.89 -13.05
C ASP A 63 -22.54 2.52 -12.78
N SER A 64 -22.95 2.62 -11.51
CA SER A 64 -24.18 3.33 -11.13
C SER A 64 -24.15 4.79 -11.59
N VAL A 65 -23.04 5.51 -11.34
CA VAL A 65 -22.87 6.90 -11.76
C VAL A 65 -22.83 7.04 -13.28
N LYS A 66 -22.08 6.18 -13.97
CA LYS A 66 -21.99 6.17 -15.45
C LYS A 66 -23.36 5.89 -16.08
N ASN A 67 -24.11 4.94 -15.54
CA ASN A 67 -25.47 4.61 -15.98
C ASN A 67 -26.43 5.77 -15.72
N ALA A 68 -26.43 6.36 -14.52
CA ALA A 68 -27.22 7.53 -14.20
C ALA A 68 -26.90 8.68 -15.17
N CYS A 69 -25.62 8.99 -15.41
CA CYS A 69 -25.20 10.01 -16.37
C CYS A 69 -25.75 9.74 -17.78
N LYS A 70 -25.71 8.48 -18.24
CA LYS A 70 -26.26 8.07 -19.53
C LYS A 70 -27.78 8.29 -19.62
N GLU A 71 -28.51 7.99 -18.55
CA GLU A 71 -29.97 8.17 -18.49
C GLU A 71 -30.39 9.64 -18.57
N ILE A 72 -29.66 10.53 -17.89
CA ILE A 72 -29.95 11.97 -17.86
C ILE A 72 -29.27 12.77 -18.98
N GLY A 73 -28.56 12.10 -19.90
CA GLY A 73 -27.88 12.74 -21.03
C GLY A 73 -26.63 13.55 -20.65
N VAL A 74 -26.00 13.21 -19.52
CA VAL A 74 -24.74 13.80 -19.05
C VAL A 74 -23.55 13.14 -19.70
N VAL A 75 -22.60 13.95 -20.17
CA VAL A 75 -21.32 13.44 -20.67
C VAL A 75 -20.44 13.04 -19.48
N CYS A 76 -20.19 11.74 -19.33
CA CYS A 76 -19.28 11.21 -18.31
C CYS A 76 -17.89 10.98 -18.93
N LYS A 77 -16.85 11.59 -18.36
CA LYS A 77 -15.44 11.39 -18.74
C LYS A 77 -14.65 10.84 -17.55
N GLU A 78 -13.98 9.73 -17.78
CA GLU A 78 -13.11 9.07 -16.82
C GLU A 78 -11.68 9.14 -17.35
N HIS A 79 -10.72 9.44 -16.47
CA HIS A 79 -9.30 9.58 -16.84
C HIS A 79 -8.39 8.80 -15.90
N VAL A 80 -7.39 8.12 -16.45
CA VAL A 80 -6.34 7.46 -15.67
C VAL A 80 -5.32 8.48 -15.21
N SER A 81 -5.21 8.70 -13.90
CA SER A 81 -4.13 9.51 -13.31
C SER A 81 -3.78 9.13 -11.87
N HIS A 82 -4.41 8.07 -11.31
CA HIS A 82 -4.07 7.51 -10.00
C HIS A 82 -3.00 6.42 -10.09
N THR A 83 -2.88 5.77 -11.25
CA THR A 83 -1.87 4.78 -11.60
C THR A 83 -0.93 5.36 -12.67
N LEU A 84 0.27 4.78 -12.79
CA LEU A 84 1.26 5.25 -13.77
C LEU A 84 0.84 4.91 -15.21
N TRP A 85 0.16 3.78 -15.40
CA TRP A 85 -0.40 3.35 -16.69
C TRP A 85 -1.89 3.02 -16.57
N GLU A 86 -2.53 2.83 -17.72
CA GLU A 86 -3.86 2.24 -17.77
C GLU A 86 -3.81 0.79 -17.26
N PRO A 87 -4.53 0.46 -16.17
CA PRO A 87 -4.32 -0.80 -15.44
C PRO A 87 -4.65 -2.09 -16.20
N ASP A 88 -5.41 -2.01 -17.29
CA ASP A 88 -5.76 -3.18 -18.12
C ASP A 88 -4.61 -3.61 -19.07
N THR A 89 -3.54 -2.82 -19.17
CA THR A 89 -2.41 -3.07 -20.08
C THR A 89 -1.23 -3.71 -19.35
N HIS A 90 -0.68 -4.82 -19.87
CA HIS A 90 0.32 -5.62 -19.16
C HIS A 90 1.78 -5.25 -19.49
N THR A 91 2.54 -4.93 -18.43
CA THR A 91 4.00 -4.82 -18.29
C THR A 91 4.73 -3.69 -19.04
N VAL A 92 5.64 -3.02 -18.31
CA VAL A 92 6.52 -1.93 -18.79
C VAL A 92 7.29 -2.30 -20.06
N ALA A 93 7.69 -3.57 -20.20
CA ALA A 93 8.41 -4.08 -21.38
C ALA A 93 7.59 -4.02 -22.69
N THR A 94 6.25 -3.97 -22.61
CA THR A 94 5.34 -3.94 -23.77
C THR A 94 4.77 -2.53 -24.01
N ILE A 95 4.68 -1.70 -22.96
CA ILE A 95 3.93 -0.43 -22.99
C ILE A 95 4.85 0.80 -23.17
N GLY A 96 6.11 0.71 -22.74
CA GLY A 96 7.06 1.85 -22.77
C GLY A 96 6.92 2.79 -21.57
N ASP A 97 7.57 3.95 -21.67
CA ASP A 97 7.58 4.97 -20.60
C ASP A 97 6.15 5.46 -20.26
N PRO A 98 5.85 5.78 -18.99
CA PRO A 98 4.55 6.30 -18.61
C PRO A 98 4.30 7.67 -19.30
N PRO A 99 3.04 8.02 -19.59
CA PRO A 99 2.69 9.31 -20.16
C PRO A 99 3.19 10.45 -19.26
N ARG A 100 3.65 11.54 -19.87
CA ARG A 100 4.13 12.71 -19.11
C ARG A 100 2.96 13.42 -18.42
N PRO A 101 3.20 14.01 -17.24
CA PRO A 101 2.20 14.83 -16.54
C PRO A 101 1.63 15.94 -17.44
N VAL A 102 0.35 16.26 -17.25
CA VAL A 102 -0.28 17.41 -17.92
C VAL A 102 0.26 18.74 -17.36
N GLY A 103 0.26 19.79 -18.19
CA GLY A 103 0.79 21.11 -17.84
C GLY A 103 -0.04 21.84 -16.78
N GLU A 104 0.39 23.06 -16.39
CA GLU A 104 -0.34 23.86 -15.40
C GLU A 104 -1.78 24.19 -15.84
N VAL A 105 -2.68 24.24 -14.86
CA VAL A 105 -4.09 24.53 -15.08
C VAL A 105 -4.32 26.03 -15.31
N ASP A 106 -4.96 26.39 -16.42
CA ASP A 106 -5.37 27.77 -16.70
C ASP A 106 -6.79 28.05 -16.19
N PHE A 107 -6.89 28.80 -15.09
CA PHE A 107 -8.18 29.25 -14.54
C PHE A 107 -8.71 30.53 -15.20
N THR A 108 -8.02 31.10 -16.20
CA THR A 108 -8.42 32.35 -16.84
C THR A 108 -9.77 32.18 -17.55
N GLY A 109 -10.77 32.94 -17.07
CA GLY A 109 -12.12 32.95 -17.61
C GLY A 109 -13.06 31.86 -17.04
N VAL A 110 -12.61 31.10 -16.04
CA VAL A 110 -13.46 30.13 -15.33
C VAL A 110 -14.45 30.85 -14.42
N LYS A 111 -15.73 30.47 -14.49
CA LYS A 111 -16.79 30.97 -13.61
C LYS A 111 -17.17 29.87 -12.64
N PHE A 112 -16.96 30.06 -11.34
CA PHE A 112 -17.41 29.09 -10.34
C PHE A 112 -18.92 29.21 -10.14
N GLY A 113 -19.61 28.07 -10.15
CA GLY A 113 -21.05 28.02 -9.93
C GLY A 113 -21.41 27.99 -8.44
N SER A 114 -22.64 28.41 -8.13
CA SER A 114 -23.26 28.29 -6.81
C SER A 114 -24.40 27.28 -6.87
N LEU A 115 -24.54 26.45 -5.84
CA LEU A 115 -25.66 25.51 -5.75
C LEU A 115 -26.98 26.26 -5.46
N PRO A 116 -28.13 25.83 -6.03
CA PRO A 116 -29.42 26.42 -5.71
C PRO A 116 -29.83 26.18 -4.24
N GLU A 117 -30.59 27.09 -3.63
CA GLU A 117 -31.09 26.92 -2.25
C GLU A 117 -31.87 25.61 -2.05
N SER A 118 -32.62 25.16 -3.07
CA SER A 118 -33.35 23.89 -3.02
C SER A 118 -32.44 22.68 -2.75
N PHE A 119 -31.18 22.75 -3.15
CA PHE A 119 -30.20 21.68 -2.96
C PHE A 119 -29.82 21.51 -1.48
N TYR A 120 -29.74 22.62 -0.73
CA TYR A 120 -29.43 22.62 0.70
C TYR A 120 -30.58 22.07 1.55
N ASN A 121 -31.80 22.01 1.00
CA ASN A 121 -32.94 21.40 1.68
C ASN A 121 -33.00 19.87 1.49
N GLU A 122 -32.40 19.36 0.41
CA GLU A 122 -32.44 17.95 0.04
C GLU A 122 -31.18 17.19 0.45
N PHE A 123 -30.02 17.87 0.44
CA PHE A 123 -28.72 17.26 0.74
C PHE A 123 -28.04 17.95 1.91
N THR A 124 -27.26 17.18 2.67
CA THR A 124 -26.32 17.74 3.64
C THR A 124 -25.13 18.33 2.88
N VAL A 125 -25.07 19.66 2.82
CA VAL A 125 -23.97 20.40 2.20
C VAL A 125 -23.17 21.09 3.28
N PHE A 126 -21.85 20.90 3.25
CA PHE A 126 -20.95 21.58 4.18
C PHE A 126 -20.34 22.83 3.54
N ASP A 127 -20.64 24.00 4.08
CA ASP A 127 -20.07 25.28 3.62
C ASP A 127 -18.56 25.42 3.93
N LYS A 128 -18.06 24.58 4.84
CA LYS A 128 -16.65 24.46 5.22
C LYS A 128 -16.30 22.98 5.29
N THR A 129 -15.02 22.65 5.13
CA THR A 129 -14.56 21.25 5.28
C THR A 129 -15.04 20.67 6.62
N PRO A 130 -15.80 19.55 6.61
CA PRO A 130 -16.28 18.93 7.84
C PRO A 130 -15.12 18.39 8.65
N LYS A 131 -15.27 18.37 9.97
CA LYS A 131 -14.36 17.67 10.87
C LYS A 131 -14.76 16.18 10.96
N PRO A 132 -13.85 15.28 11.37
CA PRO A 132 -14.20 13.88 11.60
C PRO A 132 -15.41 13.71 12.53
N GLU A 133 -15.55 14.56 13.54
CA GLU A 133 -16.65 14.50 14.50
C GLU A 133 -18.01 14.82 13.86
N ASP A 134 -18.03 15.67 12.83
CA ASP A 134 -19.25 15.98 12.06
C ASP A 134 -19.74 14.75 11.25
N LEU A 135 -18.85 13.76 11.06
CA LEU A 135 -19.12 12.48 10.41
C LEU A 135 -19.31 11.32 11.41
N GLY A 136 -19.37 11.62 12.72
CA GLY A 136 -19.50 10.62 13.78
C GLY A 136 -18.23 9.82 14.05
N VAL A 137 -17.06 10.30 13.59
CA VAL A 137 -15.76 9.68 13.83
C VAL A 137 -15.06 10.40 14.97
N PHE A 138 -14.66 9.65 15.99
CA PHE A 138 -14.02 10.17 17.20
C PHE A 138 -12.70 9.46 17.46
N LEU A 139 -11.79 10.12 18.18
CA LEU A 139 -10.53 9.51 18.60
C LEU A 139 -10.80 8.39 19.61
N GLU A 140 -10.31 7.18 19.32
CA GLU A 140 -10.34 6.06 20.26
C GLU A 140 -9.42 6.30 21.47
N THR A 141 -8.36 7.09 21.30
CA THR A 141 -7.42 7.49 22.36
C THR A 141 -6.98 8.94 22.17
N GLU A 142 -6.89 9.71 23.26
CA GLU A 142 -6.42 11.11 23.26
C GLU A 142 -4.89 11.24 23.08
N ASP A 143 -4.18 10.19 22.67
CA ASP A 143 -2.73 10.25 22.50
C ASP A 143 -2.34 11.01 21.23
N ILE A 144 -2.28 12.33 21.37
CA ILE A 144 -1.95 13.32 20.36
C ILE A 144 -0.58 13.09 19.69
N ARG A 145 0.29 12.24 20.26
CA ARG A 145 1.62 11.89 19.69
C ARG A 145 1.52 11.16 18.33
N MET A 146 0.32 10.70 17.96
CA MET A 146 0.06 9.95 16.74
C MET A 146 -0.33 10.81 15.52
N ILE A 147 -0.76 12.06 15.71
CA ILE A 147 -1.11 12.96 14.59
C ILE A 147 0.16 13.69 14.12
N ARG A 148 0.95 13.05 13.26
CA ARG A 148 2.22 13.61 12.73
C ARG A 148 2.13 14.17 11.32
N TRP A 149 1.00 13.97 10.64
CA TRP A 149 0.89 14.20 9.21
C TRP A 149 -0.16 15.26 8.92
N VAL A 150 0.22 16.22 8.08
CA VAL A 150 -0.68 17.22 7.52
C VAL A 150 -0.95 16.82 6.07
N GLY A 151 -2.21 16.59 5.73
CA GLY A 151 -2.61 16.25 4.36
C GLY A 151 -2.50 17.42 3.39
N GLY A 152 -2.91 17.18 2.13
CA GLY A 152 -3.04 18.19 1.10
C GLY A 152 -1.85 18.29 0.14
N GLU A 153 -2.16 18.72 -1.08
CA GLU A 153 -1.22 18.83 -2.22
C GLU A 153 0.02 19.67 -1.90
N THR A 154 -0.16 20.84 -1.27
CA THR A 154 0.97 21.72 -0.90
C THR A 154 1.99 21.02 -0.02
N THR A 155 1.53 20.27 0.98
CA THR A 155 2.41 19.52 1.87
C THR A 155 3.08 18.38 1.12
N ALA A 156 2.34 17.67 0.26
CA ALA A 156 2.88 16.59 -0.57
C ALA A 156 4.00 17.08 -1.50
N LEU A 157 3.79 18.20 -2.21
CA LEU A 157 4.80 18.81 -3.09
C LEU A 157 6.04 19.26 -2.31
N LYS A 158 5.86 19.84 -1.11
CA LYS A 158 6.98 20.21 -0.24
C LYS A 158 7.81 18.99 0.20
N GLN A 159 7.15 17.91 0.61
CA GLN A 159 7.83 16.66 0.99
C GLN A 159 8.51 16.01 -0.21
N MET A 160 7.88 16.04 -1.39
CA MET A 160 8.48 15.58 -2.64
C MET A 160 9.76 16.36 -2.96
N GLN A 161 9.73 17.69 -2.87
CA GLN A 161 10.90 18.53 -3.09
C GLN A 161 12.03 18.21 -2.11
N GLN A 162 11.71 18.05 -0.81
CA GLN A 162 12.69 17.64 0.20
C GLN A 162 13.29 16.27 -0.13
N ARG A 163 12.47 15.31 -0.56
CA ARG A 163 12.95 13.99 -0.96
C ARG A 163 13.84 14.05 -2.19
N LEU A 164 13.47 14.83 -3.20
CA LEU A 164 14.30 15.03 -4.40
C LEU A 164 15.65 15.67 -4.04
N THR A 165 15.68 16.60 -3.08
CA THR A 165 16.94 17.14 -2.56
C THR A 165 17.78 16.05 -1.91
N VAL A 166 17.21 15.19 -1.07
CA VAL A 166 17.93 14.06 -0.47
C VAL A 166 18.42 13.07 -1.53
N GLU A 167 17.63 12.75 -2.55
CA GLU A 167 18.05 11.87 -3.65
C GLU A 167 19.15 12.52 -4.50
N TYR A 168 19.06 13.83 -4.76
CA TYR A 168 20.09 14.57 -5.47
C TYR A 168 21.40 14.65 -4.66
N GLU A 169 21.32 14.90 -3.36
CA GLU A 169 22.46 14.87 -2.44
C GLU A 169 23.02 13.46 -2.31
N THR A 170 22.18 12.43 -2.28
CA THR A 170 22.59 11.02 -2.27
C THR A 170 23.22 10.63 -3.60
N PHE A 171 22.72 11.12 -4.73
CA PHE A 171 23.29 10.93 -6.06
C PHE A 171 24.62 11.65 -6.20
N LEU A 172 24.76 12.88 -5.68
CA LEU A 172 26.04 13.58 -5.63
C LEU A 172 27.01 12.87 -4.69
N SER A 173 26.57 12.48 -3.49
CA SER A 173 27.36 11.71 -2.54
C SER A 173 27.77 10.36 -3.14
N PHE A 174 26.89 9.70 -3.89
CA PHE A 174 27.18 8.49 -4.65
C PHE A 174 28.13 8.78 -5.80
N TYR A 175 27.98 9.87 -6.54
CA TYR A 175 28.89 10.27 -7.61
C TYR A 175 30.31 10.54 -7.08
N TRP A 176 30.42 11.23 -5.94
CA TRP A 176 31.69 11.42 -5.23
C TRP A 176 32.21 10.12 -4.65
N SER A 177 31.34 9.28 -4.08
CA SER A 177 31.69 7.94 -3.58
C SER A 177 32.10 6.99 -4.71
N VAL A 178 31.54 7.14 -5.92
CA VAL A 178 31.90 6.40 -7.14
C VAL A 178 33.18 6.95 -7.72
N GLN A 179 33.47 8.26 -7.63
CA GLN A 179 34.79 8.79 -7.97
C GLN A 179 35.86 8.36 -6.96
N ASP A 180 35.53 8.30 -5.68
CA ASP A 180 36.39 7.78 -4.62
C ASP A 180 36.57 6.27 -4.75
N LEU A 181 35.51 5.53 -5.08
CA LEU A 181 35.53 4.11 -5.40
C LEU A 181 36.29 3.86 -6.71
N PHE A 182 36.15 4.71 -7.72
CA PHE A 182 36.94 4.65 -8.96
C PHE A 182 38.42 4.86 -8.68
N ARG A 183 38.77 5.80 -7.79
CA ARG A 183 40.14 5.97 -7.27
C ARG A 183 40.63 4.74 -6.49
N GLN A 184 39.76 4.07 -5.73
CA GLN A 184 40.07 2.82 -4.99
C GLN A 184 40.11 1.57 -5.89
N VAL A 185 39.30 1.51 -6.95
CA VAL A 185 39.21 0.43 -7.95
C VAL A 185 40.37 0.51 -8.92
N HIS A 186 40.81 1.71 -9.31
CA HIS A 186 42.10 1.92 -9.98
C HIS A 186 43.32 1.66 -9.06
N GLN A 187 43.09 1.34 -7.78
CA GLN A 187 44.05 0.74 -6.84
C GLN A 187 43.76 -0.75 -6.53
N GLY A 188 42.80 -1.38 -7.22
CA GLY A 188 42.64 -2.83 -7.27
C GLY A 188 41.71 -3.50 -6.24
N ARG A 189 40.59 -2.89 -5.84
CA ARG A 189 39.56 -3.59 -5.02
C ARG A 189 38.10 -3.37 -5.48
N LEU A 190 37.51 -4.47 -5.98
CA LEU A 190 36.08 -4.89 -6.04
C LEU A 190 35.03 -4.16 -6.93
N THR A 191 33.97 -4.93 -7.21
CA THR A 191 32.95 -4.86 -8.27
C THR A 191 31.67 -4.10 -7.90
N SER A 192 30.97 -3.62 -8.94
CA SER A 192 29.85 -2.67 -8.89
C SER A 192 28.50 -3.24 -8.45
N ASN A 193 27.78 -2.49 -7.59
CA ASN A 193 26.32 -2.46 -7.55
C ASN A 193 25.87 -0.99 -7.51
N SER A 194 25.03 -0.59 -8.47
CA SER A 194 24.56 0.79 -8.68
C SER A 194 23.30 1.07 -7.86
N ALA A 195 23.32 2.13 -7.05
CA ALA A 195 22.29 2.49 -6.08
C ALA A 195 21.10 3.31 -6.66
N SER A 196 21.01 3.52 -7.98
CA SER A 196 20.07 4.49 -8.56
C SER A 196 18.66 3.97 -8.91
N HIS A 197 18.29 2.74 -8.53
CA HIS A 197 16.99 2.14 -8.93
C HIS A 197 15.95 2.05 -7.80
N PHE A 198 16.26 2.50 -6.58
CA PHE A 198 15.48 2.14 -5.40
C PHE A 198 14.07 2.79 -5.36
N ILE A 199 13.94 4.07 -5.71
CA ILE A 199 12.66 4.80 -5.57
C ILE A 199 11.66 4.52 -6.69
N THR A 200 12.12 4.44 -7.94
CA THR A 200 11.29 4.02 -9.07
C THR A 200 10.77 2.61 -8.85
N GLY A 201 11.59 1.72 -8.27
CA GLY A 201 11.16 0.40 -7.82
C GLY A 201 9.99 0.44 -6.84
N GLN A 202 9.96 1.38 -5.87
CA GLN A 202 8.84 1.52 -4.93
C GLN A 202 7.53 1.93 -5.62
N LEU A 203 7.60 2.78 -6.65
CA LEU A 203 6.41 3.16 -7.44
C LEU A 203 5.91 1.99 -8.29
N ILE A 204 6.82 1.17 -8.82
CA ILE A 204 6.47 -0.06 -9.54
C ILE A 204 5.82 -1.07 -8.61
N TRP A 205 6.28 -1.20 -7.36
CA TRP A 205 5.63 -2.06 -6.34
C TRP A 205 4.19 -1.65 -6.07
N ARG A 206 3.92 -0.34 -5.99
CA ARG A 206 2.55 0.17 -5.88
C ARG A 206 1.74 -0.25 -7.10
N GLU A 207 2.22 0.05 -8.29
CA GLU A 207 1.53 -0.25 -9.56
C GLU A 207 1.23 -1.75 -9.70
N TYR A 208 2.20 -2.61 -9.37
CA TYR A 208 2.08 -4.06 -9.40
C TYR A 208 0.85 -4.56 -8.64
N PHE A 209 0.66 -4.12 -7.40
CA PHE A 209 -0.49 -4.55 -6.60
C PHE A 209 -1.82 -3.97 -7.08
N TYR A 210 -1.84 -2.72 -7.59
CA TYR A 210 -3.05 -2.14 -8.19
C TYR A 210 -3.48 -2.95 -9.41
N THR A 211 -2.57 -3.22 -10.35
CA THR A 211 -2.86 -4.02 -11.56
C THR A 211 -3.36 -5.42 -11.24
N MET A 212 -2.80 -6.08 -10.22
CA MET A 212 -3.26 -7.41 -9.80
C MET A 212 -4.70 -7.43 -9.25
N SER A 213 -5.17 -6.29 -8.73
CA SER A 213 -6.50 -6.19 -8.12
C SER A 213 -7.61 -6.02 -9.15
N VAL A 214 -7.34 -5.35 -10.28
CA VAL A 214 -8.35 -4.78 -11.20
C VAL A 214 -9.45 -5.78 -11.51
N ASN A 215 -9.10 -6.96 -12.04
CA ASN A 215 -10.07 -7.97 -12.48
C ASN A 215 -10.33 -9.09 -11.46
N ASN A 216 -10.07 -8.82 -10.18
CA ASN A 216 -10.22 -9.80 -9.11
C ASN A 216 -11.11 -9.26 -7.97
N PRO A 217 -12.43 -9.47 -8.01
CA PRO A 217 -13.33 -9.01 -6.94
C PRO A 217 -13.04 -9.68 -5.59
N ASN A 218 -12.35 -10.83 -5.59
CA ASN A 218 -11.96 -11.55 -4.39
C ASN A 218 -10.54 -11.17 -3.91
N TYR A 219 -9.91 -10.12 -4.45
CA TYR A 219 -8.53 -9.73 -4.12
C TYR A 219 -8.32 -9.52 -2.60
N GLY A 220 -9.35 -9.00 -1.91
CA GLY A 220 -9.34 -8.75 -0.48
C GLY A 220 -9.60 -9.96 0.43
N GLN A 221 -9.72 -11.18 -0.13
CA GLN A 221 -9.99 -12.40 0.64
C GLN A 221 -9.20 -13.61 0.11
N MET A 222 -9.11 -14.67 0.92
CA MET A 222 -8.47 -15.93 0.51
C MET A 222 -9.43 -16.82 -0.29
N ALA A 223 -10.66 -16.99 0.20
CA ALA A 223 -11.63 -17.88 -0.42
C ALA A 223 -12.04 -17.39 -1.82
N GLY A 224 -11.89 -18.26 -2.82
CA GLY A 224 -12.24 -17.93 -4.21
C GLY A 224 -11.32 -16.92 -4.89
N ASN A 225 -10.17 -16.58 -4.28
CA ASN A 225 -9.17 -15.71 -4.88
C ASN A 225 -8.14 -16.54 -5.67
N PRO A 226 -8.11 -16.44 -7.01
CA PRO A 226 -7.31 -17.33 -7.86
C PRO A 226 -5.80 -17.13 -7.73
N ILE A 227 -5.37 -16.02 -7.13
CA ILE A 227 -3.94 -15.68 -6.94
C ILE A 227 -3.50 -15.77 -5.49
N CYS A 228 -4.34 -16.29 -4.58
CA CYS A 228 -3.99 -16.56 -3.19
C CYS A 228 -3.95 -18.07 -2.95
N LEU A 229 -2.91 -18.55 -2.26
CA LEU A 229 -2.89 -19.94 -1.81
C LEU A 229 -3.96 -20.17 -0.72
N ASP A 230 -4.60 -21.33 -0.77
CA ASP A 230 -5.53 -21.77 0.27
C ASP A 230 -4.72 -22.33 1.46
N ILE A 231 -4.47 -21.46 2.43
CA ILE A 231 -3.71 -21.79 3.64
C ILE A 231 -4.72 -22.14 4.75
N PRO A 232 -4.55 -23.27 5.45
CA PRO A 232 -5.42 -23.66 6.54
C PRO A 232 -5.12 -22.84 7.81
N TRP A 233 -5.42 -21.53 7.76
CA TRP A 233 -5.31 -20.64 8.89
C TRP A 233 -6.21 -21.10 10.04
N LYS A 234 -5.79 -20.85 11.28
CA LYS A 234 -6.64 -21.09 12.45
C LYS A 234 -7.84 -20.16 12.36
N THR A 235 -9.05 -20.70 12.46
CA THR A 235 -10.27 -19.89 12.50
C THR A 235 -10.22 -18.94 13.70
N PRO A 236 -10.43 -17.62 13.50
CA PRO A 236 -10.53 -16.68 14.61
C PRO A 236 -11.68 -17.08 15.54
N SER A 237 -11.51 -16.88 16.83
CA SER A 237 -12.61 -16.95 17.81
C SER A 237 -13.18 -15.55 18.00
N GLY A 238 -14.29 -15.22 17.32
CA GLY A 238 -14.97 -13.91 17.42
C GLY A 238 -15.12 -13.17 16.08
N ASP A 239 -15.63 -11.93 16.14
CA ASP A 239 -15.90 -11.04 14.99
C ASP A 239 -14.64 -10.27 14.48
N GLU A 240 -13.46 -10.87 14.54
CA GLU A 240 -12.21 -10.24 14.06
C GLU A 240 -12.02 -10.42 12.55
N LEU A 241 -12.99 -9.96 11.75
CA LEU A 241 -12.87 -9.91 10.30
C LEU A 241 -12.44 -8.50 9.87
N GLN A 242 -11.16 -8.16 10.10
CA GLN A 242 -10.58 -6.95 9.54
C GLN A 242 -10.30 -7.16 8.05
N ARG A 243 -11.09 -6.52 7.19
CA ARG A 243 -10.78 -6.36 5.77
C ARG A 243 -9.58 -5.43 5.66
N SER A 244 -8.50 -5.89 5.04
CA SER A 244 -7.30 -5.07 4.86
C SER A 244 -7.41 -4.21 3.61
N VAL A 245 -7.00 -2.94 3.73
CA VAL A 245 -6.89 -1.97 2.63
C VAL A 245 -5.65 -2.27 1.76
N CYS A 246 -4.82 -3.25 2.12
CA CYS A 246 -3.56 -3.58 1.44
C CYS A 246 -3.42 -5.08 1.16
N ALA A 247 -4.39 -5.67 0.48
CA ALA A 247 -4.47 -7.12 0.28
C ALA A 247 -3.24 -7.72 -0.44
N GLY A 248 -2.64 -6.98 -1.38
CA GLY A 248 -1.47 -7.43 -2.14
C GLY A 248 -0.25 -7.74 -1.28
N ASN A 249 0.17 -6.78 -0.43
CA ASN A 249 1.30 -6.99 0.47
C ASN A 249 1.02 -8.09 1.50
N TRP A 250 -0.21 -8.14 2.04
CA TRP A 250 -0.60 -9.20 2.96
C TRP A 250 -0.46 -10.58 2.32
N MET A 251 -1.04 -10.78 1.12
CA MET A 251 -0.90 -12.04 0.39
C MET A 251 0.56 -12.38 0.07
N TRP A 252 1.33 -11.40 -0.41
CA TRP A 252 2.74 -11.60 -0.78
C TRP A 252 3.59 -12.05 0.42
N VAL A 253 3.39 -11.46 1.60
CA VAL A 253 4.16 -11.80 2.81
C VAL A 253 3.62 -13.07 3.47
N SER A 254 2.30 -13.21 3.64
CA SER A 254 1.71 -14.27 4.47
C SER A 254 1.46 -15.57 3.71
N SER A 255 1.31 -15.51 2.38
CA SER A 255 0.78 -16.63 1.59
C SER A 255 1.75 -17.20 0.56
N SER A 256 3.04 -16.90 0.69
CA SER A 256 4.12 -17.37 -0.19
C SER A 256 4.75 -18.68 0.30
N ALA A 257 3.98 -19.77 0.24
CA ALA A 257 4.33 -21.04 0.90
C ALA A 257 5.58 -21.78 0.37
N PHE A 258 6.08 -21.36 -0.78
CA PHE A 258 7.24 -21.96 -1.43
C PHE A 258 8.55 -21.25 -1.05
N GLU A 259 8.46 -20.11 -0.35
CA GLU A 259 9.58 -19.22 -0.06
C GLU A 259 10.07 -19.38 1.38
N ALA A 260 10.98 -20.35 1.57
CA ALA A 260 11.47 -20.75 2.90
C ALA A 260 12.21 -19.63 3.66
N LEU A 261 12.69 -18.58 2.97
CA LEU A 261 13.35 -17.44 3.62
C LEU A 261 12.36 -16.59 4.45
N LEU A 262 11.12 -16.42 3.99
CA LEU A 262 10.07 -15.71 4.74
C LEU A 262 9.73 -16.41 6.06
N ASP A 263 9.83 -17.74 6.06
CA ASP A 263 9.65 -18.62 7.21
C ASP A 263 10.83 -18.62 8.20
N SER A 264 11.96 -18.00 7.83
CA SER A 264 13.19 -18.04 8.63
C SER A 264 13.12 -17.13 9.87
N GLY A 265 13.98 -17.39 10.85
CA GLY A 265 14.13 -16.51 12.01
C GLY A 265 14.76 -15.14 11.69
N GLU A 266 15.24 -14.92 10.47
CA GLU A 266 15.73 -13.61 10.02
C GLU A 266 14.57 -12.67 9.67
N CYS A 267 13.48 -13.23 9.12
CA CYS A 267 12.26 -12.50 8.78
C CYS A 267 11.23 -12.51 9.91
N ALA A 268 11.01 -13.67 10.54
CA ALA A 268 9.84 -13.91 11.40
C ALA A 268 10.08 -13.68 12.89
N CYS A 269 11.32 -13.44 13.35
CA CYS A 269 11.62 -13.27 14.77
C CYS A 269 11.54 -11.79 15.19
N PRO A 270 10.51 -11.37 15.95
CA PRO A 270 10.36 -9.96 16.33
C PRO A 270 11.47 -9.47 17.28
N VAL A 271 12.02 -10.37 18.11
CA VAL A 271 13.15 -10.06 19.01
C VAL A 271 14.39 -9.70 18.20
N ARG A 272 14.77 -10.56 17.25
CA ARG A 272 15.96 -10.35 16.41
C ARG A 272 15.79 -9.13 15.51
N LEU A 273 14.59 -8.94 14.95
CA LEU A 273 14.26 -7.78 14.12
C LEU A 273 14.42 -6.48 14.92
N GLY A 274 13.83 -6.42 16.11
CA GLY A 274 13.95 -5.26 17.00
C GLY A 274 15.40 -4.96 17.37
N GLN A 275 16.15 -5.96 17.83
CA GLN A 275 17.57 -5.81 18.16
C GLN A 275 18.43 -5.33 16.99
N ARG A 276 18.09 -5.72 15.75
CA ARG A 276 18.80 -5.29 14.54
C ARG A 276 18.46 -3.85 14.15
N LEU A 277 17.17 -3.50 14.15
CA LEU A 277 16.70 -2.19 13.68
C LEU A 277 16.89 -1.08 14.72
N ASP A 278 16.81 -1.42 16.00
CA ASP A 278 16.93 -0.48 17.11
C ASP A 278 17.75 -1.10 18.26
N PRO A 279 19.10 -1.15 18.14
CA PRO A 279 19.95 -1.74 19.18
C PRO A 279 19.88 -1.03 20.55
N SER A 280 19.50 0.25 20.60
CA SER A 280 19.36 1.02 21.85
C SER A 280 18.00 0.83 22.52
N GLY A 281 17.00 0.36 21.77
CA GLY A 281 15.63 0.20 22.23
C GLY A 281 14.86 1.53 22.31
N GLU A 282 15.38 2.62 21.73
CA GLU A 282 14.75 3.94 21.79
C GLU A 282 13.36 3.96 21.16
N TYR A 283 13.15 3.20 20.08
CA TYR A 283 11.84 3.04 19.47
C TYR A 283 10.89 2.37 20.45
N VAL A 284 11.30 1.26 21.08
CA VAL A 284 10.47 0.56 22.07
C VAL A 284 10.14 1.47 23.26
N ARG A 285 11.12 2.19 23.82
CA ARG A 285 10.88 3.12 24.94
C ARG A 285 9.89 4.24 24.59
N ARG A 286 9.87 4.68 23.33
CA ARG A 286 8.99 5.75 22.86
C ARG A 286 7.54 5.28 22.70
N TYR A 287 7.33 4.09 22.15
CA TYR A 287 6.02 3.58 21.77
C TYR A 287 5.41 2.60 22.78
N VAL A 288 6.23 2.03 23.67
CA VAL A 288 5.84 1.15 24.77
C VAL A 288 6.38 1.77 26.08
N PRO A 289 5.76 2.87 26.55
CA PRO A 289 6.29 3.70 27.63
C PRO A 289 6.44 2.95 28.97
N GLU A 290 5.67 1.90 29.21
CA GLU A 290 5.81 1.01 30.36
C GLU A 290 7.18 0.30 30.39
N LEU A 291 7.79 0.05 29.23
CA LEU A 291 9.15 -0.51 29.12
C LEU A 291 10.24 0.58 29.06
N ALA A 292 9.89 1.86 29.20
CA ALA A 292 10.83 2.97 29.00
C ALA A 292 12.05 2.94 29.92
N ARG A 293 11.97 2.27 31.09
CA ARG A 293 13.06 2.10 32.05
C ARG A 293 13.69 0.71 32.05
N MET A 294 13.17 -0.22 31.22
CA MET A 294 13.73 -1.57 31.12
C MET A 294 15.17 -1.50 30.58
N PRO A 295 16.16 -2.18 31.18
CA PRO A 295 17.51 -2.19 30.64
C PRO A 295 17.54 -2.71 29.20
N VAL A 296 18.45 -2.18 28.38
CA VAL A 296 18.53 -2.52 26.94
C VAL A 296 18.71 -4.02 26.70
N GLU A 297 19.41 -4.72 27.60
CA GLU A 297 19.62 -6.17 27.53
C GLU A 297 18.31 -6.98 27.65
N TYR A 298 17.26 -6.42 28.26
CA TYR A 298 15.95 -7.07 28.42
C TYR A 298 14.84 -6.42 27.60
N ILE A 299 15.06 -5.28 26.95
CA ILE A 299 13.95 -4.51 26.36
C ILE A 299 13.16 -5.28 25.29
N TYR A 300 13.82 -6.19 24.57
CA TYR A 300 13.18 -7.06 23.57
C TYR A 300 12.71 -8.40 24.12
N GLU A 301 13.15 -8.77 25.31
CA GLU A 301 12.74 -10.00 26.01
C GLU A 301 12.49 -9.72 27.49
N PRO A 302 11.57 -8.81 27.84
CA PRO A 302 11.44 -8.31 29.21
C PRO A 302 11.00 -9.40 30.20
N TRP A 303 10.34 -10.46 29.72
CA TRP A 303 10.00 -11.66 30.49
C TRP A 303 11.22 -12.47 30.98
N LYS A 304 12.42 -12.22 30.44
CA LYS A 304 13.67 -12.82 30.93
C LYS A 304 14.33 -11.98 32.02
N ALA A 305 13.86 -10.76 32.27
CA ALA A 305 14.43 -9.89 33.29
C ALA A 305 14.20 -10.51 34.68
N PRO A 306 15.24 -10.59 35.54
CA PRO A 306 15.08 -10.93 36.95
C PRO A 306 14.09 -9.99 37.66
N ILE A 307 13.42 -10.48 38.71
CA ILE A 307 12.38 -9.70 39.40
C ILE A 307 12.91 -8.38 39.97
N ASP A 308 14.14 -8.35 40.49
CA ASP A 308 14.80 -7.14 40.99
C ASP A 308 15.12 -6.13 39.88
N VAL A 309 15.32 -6.59 38.65
CA VAL A 309 15.45 -5.73 37.46
C VAL A 309 14.10 -5.15 37.08
N GLN A 310 13.05 -5.98 37.06
CA GLN A 310 11.67 -5.53 36.78
C GLN A 310 11.19 -4.48 37.78
N GLU A 311 11.45 -4.69 39.08
CA GLU A 311 11.15 -3.74 40.15
C GLU A 311 11.89 -2.40 39.96
N ARG A 312 13.20 -2.44 39.67
CA ARG A 312 13.99 -1.22 39.40
C ARG A 312 13.54 -0.49 38.15
N ALA A 313 13.09 -1.22 37.12
CA ALA A 313 12.50 -0.66 35.91
C ALA A 313 11.07 -0.13 36.15
N SER A 314 10.46 -0.41 37.30
CA SER A 314 9.05 -0.09 37.58
C SER A 314 8.08 -0.71 36.56
N CYS A 315 8.39 -1.92 36.09
CA CYS A 315 7.60 -2.65 35.12
C CYS A 315 7.66 -4.15 35.43
N ILE A 316 6.61 -4.67 36.07
CA ILE A 316 6.44 -6.10 36.38
C ILE A 316 5.72 -6.80 35.23
N ILE A 317 6.34 -7.84 34.68
CA ILE A 317 5.75 -8.63 33.59
C ILE A 317 4.58 -9.46 34.12
N GLY A 318 3.50 -9.51 33.34
CA GLY A 318 2.19 -10.06 33.72
C GLY A 318 1.29 -9.08 34.46
N LYS A 319 1.79 -7.90 34.85
CA LYS A 319 1.01 -6.85 35.54
C LYS A 319 1.05 -5.51 34.81
N ASP A 320 2.23 -4.93 34.68
CA ASP A 320 2.44 -3.61 34.08
C ASP A 320 2.74 -3.71 32.58
N TYR A 321 3.29 -4.85 32.14
CA TYR A 321 3.42 -5.25 30.74
C TYR A 321 3.03 -6.73 30.60
N PRO A 322 2.25 -7.13 29.57
CA PRO A 322 1.74 -8.50 29.48
C PRO A 322 2.84 -9.55 29.28
N ASP A 323 2.56 -10.78 29.73
CA ASP A 323 3.34 -11.95 29.33
C ASP A 323 3.24 -12.18 27.81
N PRO A 324 4.25 -12.80 27.18
CA PRO A 324 4.18 -13.19 25.78
C PRO A 324 2.93 -14.04 25.51
N VAL A 325 2.04 -13.53 24.65
CA VAL A 325 0.80 -14.24 24.25
C VAL A 325 1.06 -15.59 23.58
N VAL A 326 2.28 -15.80 23.07
CA VAL A 326 2.71 -17.05 22.46
C VAL A 326 4.21 -17.27 22.66
N ASN A 327 4.61 -18.52 22.85
CA ASN A 327 6.02 -18.90 22.71
C ASN A 327 6.40 -18.89 21.23
N HIS A 328 7.11 -17.85 20.80
CA HIS A 328 7.42 -17.61 19.38
C HIS A 328 8.28 -18.73 18.75
N LEU A 329 9.16 -19.39 19.51
CA LEU A 329 9.99 -20.49 18.99
C LEU A 329 9.15 -21.73 18.65
N VAL A 330 8.23 -22.08 19.55
CA VAL A 330 7.29 -23.21 19.35
C VAL A 330 6.33 -22.90 18.20
N ALA A 331 5.78 -21.69 18.18
CA ALA A 331 4.88 -21.25 17.11
C ALA A 331 5.58 -21.23 15.74
N ALA A 332 6.79 -20.66 15.65
CA ALA A 332 7.56 -20.62 14.41
C ALA A 332 7.91 -22.03 13.90
N GLN A 333 8.26 -22.96 14.79
CA GLN A 333 8.51 -24.35 14.39
C GLN A 333 7.24 -25.03 13.86
N ARG A 334 6.11 -24.85 14.54
CA ARG A 334 4.82 -25.39 14.10
C ARG A 334 4.40 -24.82 12.74
N ASN A 335 4.50 -23.51 12.58
CA ASN A 335 4.08 -22.81 11.36
C ASN A 335 4.96 -23.22 10.18
N ARG A 336 6.30 -23.25 10.34
CA ARG A 336 7.21 -23.77 9.31
C ARG A 336 6.89 -25.20 8.87
N ASN A 337 6.53 -26.06 9.82
CA ASN A 337 6.14 -27.44 9.50
C ASN A 337 4.83 -27.47 8.69
N ALA A 338 3.87 -26.61 9.01
CA ALA A 338 2.61 -26.47 8.26
C ALA A 338 2.86 -25.96 6.84
N MET A 339 3.70 -24.93 6.66
CA MET A 339 4.06 -24.39 5.33
C MET A 339 4.79 -25.44 4.47
N LYS A 340 5.74 -26.19 5.07
CA LYS A 340 6.40 -27.33 4.40
C LYS A 340 5.44 -28.44 4.02
N TRP A 341 4.44 -28.72 4.85
CA TRP A 341 3.41 -29.71 4.54
C TRP A 341 2.51 -29.23 3.39
N LEU A 342 2.13 -27.96 3.40
CA LEU A 342 1.28 -27.35 2.37
C LEU A 342 1.99 -27.37 1.02
N SER A 343 3.23 -26.88 0.94
CA SER A 343 3.98 -26.83 -0.32
C SER A 343 4.15 -28.22 -0.93
N ARG A 344 4.43 -29.24 -0.12
CA ARG A 344 4.49 -30.65 -0.55
C ARG A 344 3.14 -31.17 -1.02
N SER A 345 2.07 -30.86 -0.30
CA SER A 345 0.71 -31.32 -0.63
C SER A 345 0.22 -30.72 -1.95
N VAL A 346 0.47 -29.43 -2.15
CA VAL A 346 0.13 -28.71 -3.39
C VAL A 346 0.96 -29.23 -4.56
N ALA A 347 2.28 -29.39 -4.39
CA ALA A 347 3.14 -29.98 -5.42
C ALA A 347 2.72 -31.41 -5.79
N GLY A 348 2.30 -32.22 -4.81
CA GLY A 348 1.79 -33.57 -5.03
C GLY A 348 0.48 -33.63 -5.81
N ARG A 349 -0.42 -32.65 -5.64
CA ARG A 349 -1.65 -32.53 -6.45
C ARG A 349 -1.33 -32.15 -7.90
N LEU A 350 -0.48 -31.14 -8.10
CA LEU A 350 -0.04 -30.71 -9.44
C LEU A 350 0.61 -31.85 -10.24
N GLN A 351 1.37 -32.71 -9.57
CA GLN A 351 1.96 -33.91 -10.21
C GLN A 351 0.92 -34.97 -10.58
N LYS A 352 -0.18 -35.11 -9.82
CA LYS A 352 -1.26 -36.05 -10.13
C LYS A 352 -2.16 -35.55 -11.26
N ASP A 353 -2.45 -34.25 -11.30
CA ASP A 353 -3.28 -33.67 -12.36
C ASP A 353 -2.57 -33.70 -13.73
N LYS A 354 -1.23 -33.69 -13.74
CA LYS A 354 -0.40 -33.83 -14.95
C LYS A 354 -0.07 -35.27 -15.35
N TRP A 355 -0.56 -36.29 -14.64
CA TRP A 355 -0.40 -37.70 -15.06
C TRP A 355 -1.18 -38.05 -16.33
N PHE A 356 -2.07 -37.16 -16.80
CA PHE A 356 -2.83 -37.36 -18.03
C PHE A 356 -2.22 -36.76 -19.29
N ASP A 357 -1.13 -35.97 -19.24
CA ASP A 357 -0.50 -35.47 -20.46
C ASP A 357 1.03 -35.23 -20.31
N ILE A 358 1.78 -36.05 -21.05
CA ILE A 358 3.14 -35.81 -21.60
C ILE A 358 4.37 -36.31 -20.80
N VAL A 359 5.23 -36.95 -21.61
CA VAL A 359 6.47 -37.70 -21.40
C VAL A 359 7.60 -36.90 -20.75
N GLY A 360 8.26 -37.51 -19.75
CA GLY A 360 9.72 -37.56 -19.51
C GLY A 360 10.55 -36.27 -19.37
N GLU A 361 10.47 -35.33 -20.31
CA GLU A 361 11.49 -34.27 -20.50
C GLU A 361 11.11 -32.91 -19.88
N LEU A 362 9.83 -32.65 -19.59
CA LEU A 362 9.38 -31.36 -19.02
C LEU A 362 9.43 -31.28 -17.49
N ARG A 363 9.94 -32.31 -16.79
CA ARG A 363 9.96 -32.38 -15.32
C ARG A 363 10.69 -31.20 -14.65
N HIS A 364 11.62 -30.56 -15.36
CA HIS A 364 12.35 -29.37 -14.88
C HIS A 364 11.63 -28.03 -15.16
N ILE A 365 10.64 -28.02 -16.07
CA ILE A 365 9.86 -26.82 -16.46
C ILE A 365 8.54 -26.73 -15.69
N LEU A 366 8.11 -27.82 -15.04
CA LEU A 366 6.94 -27.84 -14.15
C LEU A 366 7.17 -26.87 -12.97
N GLN A 367 6.53 -25.70 -13.03
CA GLN A 367 6.45 -24.74 -11.93
C GLN A 367 6.19 -25.48 -10.61
N LYS A 368 7.07 -25.25 -9.63
CA LYS A 368 7.01 -25.90 -8.30
C LYS A 368 5.73 -25.55 -7.52
N ALA A 369 5.01 -24.52 -7.95
CA ALA A 369 3.85 -23.93 -7.31
C ALA A 369 2.77 -23.57 -8.35
N PRO A 370 1.48 -23.54 -7.97
CA PRO A 370 0.45 -22.94 -8.82
C PRO A 370 0.70 -21.43 -8.99
N PRO A 371 0.17 -20.78 -10.03
CA PRO A 371 0.23 -19.32 -10.14
C PRO A 371 -0.41 -18.67 -8.91
N HIS A 372 0.35 -17.85 -8.18
CA HIS A 372 -0.11 -17.10 -7.01
C HIS A 372 0.73 -15.82 -6.85
N CYS A 373 0.25 -14.87 -6.05
CA CYS A 373 1.04 -13.71 -5.63
C CYS A 373 2.18 -14.18 -4.73
N CYS A 374 3.42 -14.03 -5.20
CA CYS A 374 4.61 -14.45 -4.47
C CYS A 374 5.84 -13.63 -4.89
N PRO A 375 6.93 -13.68 -4.11
CA PRO A 375 8.24 -13.23 -4.56
C PRO A 375 8.66 -13.93 -5.85
N SER A 376 9.39 -13.19 -6.69
CA SER A 376 10.08 -13.65 -7.89
C SER A 376 11.42 -14.32 -7.59
N SER A 377 12.08 -13.96 -6.48
CA SER A 377 13.36 -14.56 -6.07
C SER A 377 13.68 -14.35 -4.59
N GLU A 378 14.68 -15.09 -4.08
CA GLU A 378 15.19 -14.89 -2.71
C GLU A 378 15.82 -13.49 -2.52
N ASP A 379 16.48 -12.95 -3.55
CA ASP A 379 17.08 -11.61 -3.51
C ASP A 379 16.02 -10.51 -3.35
N GLU A 380 14.86 -10.68 -4.01
CA GLU A 380 13.73 -9.79 -3.82
C GLU A 380 13.20 -9.84 -2.39
N ILE A 381 13.14 -11.04 -1.78
CA ILE A 381 12.76 -11.18 -0.36
C ILE A 381 13.76 -10.44 0.54
N ARG A 382 15.07 -10.56 0.28
CA ARG A 382 16.11 -9.87 1.05
C ARG A 382 15.96 -8.36 0.98
N GLN A 383 15.73 -7.83 -0.22
CA GLN A 383 15.50 -6.40 -0.42
C GLN A 383 14.19 -5.94 0.25
N PHE A 384 13.10 -6.69 0.06
CA PHE A 384 11.79 -6.37 0.62
C PHE A 384 11.78 -6.40 2.15
N MET A 385 12.49 -7.36 2.76
CA MET A 385 12.56 -7.56 4.22
C MET A 385 13.75 -6.84 4.88
N TRP A 386 14.52 -6.07 4.09
CA TRP A 386 15.67 -5.29 4.56
C TRP A 386 16.69 -6.18 5.30
N LEU A 387 16.97 -7.33 4.71
CA LEU A 387 17.99 -8.25 5.20
C LEU A 387 19.36 -7.81 4.68
N ASN A 388 20.38 -7.93 5.52
CA ASN A 388 21.76 -7.73 5.09
C ASN A 388 22.16 -8.89 4.15
N GLU A 389 23.06 -8.61 3.20
CA GLU A 389 23.69 -9.63 2.36
C GLU A 389 24.47 -10.67 3.18
#